data_AF-A0A543PZR2-F1
#
_entry.id   AF-A0A543PZR2-F1
#
_cell.length_a   1.000
_cell.length_b   1.000
_cell.length_c   1.000
_cell.angle_alpha   90.00
_cell.angle_beta   90.00
_cell.angle_gamma   90.00
#
_symmetry.space_group_name_H-M   'P 1'
#
loop_
_entity.id
_entity.type
_entity.pdbx_description
1 polymer ?
#
loop_
_entity_poly.entity_id
_entity_poly.type
_entity_poly.pdbx_seq_one_letter_code
_entity_poly.pdbx_strand_id
1 'polypeptide(L)'
;MVYTLYLKPSTPWNIVWGGLAGALPPLIGWTAITGSIAALPVVLVLLVFVWTPAHFWPLAINCRRDYAKACIPMLPCTHGIDRTRKEVLNYAILTWIVSMIPAFLTGDWIYGGIAWLSGAWFVGMALRLKALPEGQEMDQYARSMFAYSISYLFLLYTALILGKLLLG
;
A
#
# COMPACT_ATOMS: atom_id res chain seq x y z
N MET A 1 2.30 -27.25 21.66
CA MET A 1 2.50 -27.52 20.22
C MET A 1 1.16 -27.84 19.52
N VAL A 2 0.10 -27.05 19.74
CA VAL A 2 -1.21 -27.20 19.08
C VAL A 2 -1.84 -25.82 18.72
N TYR A 3 -1.23 -24.70 19.13
CA TYR A 3 -1.88 -23.38 19.06
C TYR A 3 -1.40 -22.49 17.89
N THR A 4 -0.30 -22.82 17.23
CA THR A 4 0.37 -21.92 16.27
C THR A 4 -0.04 -22.11 14.80
N LEU A 5 -0.88 -23.11 14.50
CA LEU A 5 -1.25 -23.47 13.12
C LEU A 5 -2.70 -23.14 12.75
N TYR A 6 -3.59 -22.94 13.72
CA TYR A 6 -5.04 -22.95 13.46
C TYR A 6 -5.74 -21.58 13.35
N LEU A 7 -5.05 -20.49 13.64
CA LEU A 7 -5.49 -19.13 13.31
C LEU A 7 -4.54 -18.49 12.30
N LYS A 8 -4.05 -19.32 11.37
CA LYS A 8 -3.27 -18.85 10.21
C LYS A 8 -4.21 -18.05 9.29
N PRO A 9 -3.68 -17.06 8.54
CA PRO A 9 -4.41 -16.27 7.56
C PRO A 9 -5.16 -17.13 6.54
N SER A 10 -6.37 -17.59 6.86
CA SER A 10 -7.13 -18.51 6.03
C SER A 10 -7.83 -17.80 4.87
N THR A 11 -7.60 -16.49 4.73
CA THR A 11 -8.19 -15.65 3.69
C THR A 11 -7.15 -14.67 3.13
N PRO A 12 -7.15 -14.42 1.82
CA PRO A 12 -6.31 -13.39 1.19
C PRO A 12 -6.51 -11.98 1.77
N TRP A 13 -7.58 -11.77 2.56
CA TRP A 13 -7.91 -10.57 3.33
C TRP A 13 -7.06 -10.35 4.58
N ASN A 14 -6.27 -11.31 5.03
CA ASN A 14 -5.47 -11.13 6.24
C ASN A 14 -4.42 -10.02 6.12
N ILE A 15 -3.94 -9.77 4.90
CA ILE A 15 -3.04 -8.64 4.62
C ILE A 15 -3.76 -7.31 4.86
N VAL A 16 -5.06 -7.25 4.61
CA VAL A 16 -5.89 -6.05 4.82
C VAL A 16 -6.06 -5.79 6.32
N TRP A 17 -6.36 -6.82 7.11
CA TRP A 17 -6.46 -6.70 8.58
C TRP A 17 -5.12 -6.43 9.25
N GLY A 18 -4.04 -7.08 8.79
CA GLY A 18 -2.67 -6.79 9.23
C GLY A 18 -2.22 -5.38 8.84
N GLY A 19 -2.63 -4.91 7.67
CA GLY A 19 -2.41 -3.55 7.19
C GLY A 19 -3.11 -2.50 8.06
N LEU A 20 -4.33 -2.76 8.53
CA LEU A 20 -5.02 -1.89 9.47
C LEU A 20 -4.25 -1.76 10.79
N ALA A 21 -3.76 -2.86 11.36
CA ALA A 21 -2.93 -2.84 12.57
C ALA A 21 -1.61 -2.07 12.34
N GLY A 22 -0.99 -2.24 11.18
CA GLY A 22 0.22 -1.51 10.77
C GLY A 22 -0.02 -0.03 10.43
N ALA A 23 -1.27 0.37 10.18
CA ALA A 23 -1.66 1.73 9.82
C ALA A 23 -1.98 2.62 11.03
N LEU A 24 -2.13 2.06 12.23
CA LEU A 24 -2.43 2.80 13.46
C LEU A 24 -1.27 3.65 14.06
N PRO A 25 0.03 3.38 13.84
CA PRO A 25 1.10 4.16 14.47
C PRO A 25 1.03 5.68 14.25
N PRO A 26 0.69 6.21 13.06
CA PRO A 26 0.48 7.65 12.86
C PRO A 26 -0.64 8.24 13.73
N LEU A 27 -1.75 7.52 13.91
CA LEU A 27 -2.88 7.97 14.72
C LEU A 27 -2.53 7.94 16.22
N ILE A 28 -1.84 6.89 16.67
CA ILE A 28 -1.36 6.77 18.05
C ILE A 28 -0.34 7.87 18.34
N GLY A 29 0.60 8.13 17.43
CA GLY A 29 1.58 9.21 17.58
C GLY A 29 0.92 10.60 17.65
N TRP A 30 -0.10 10.86 16.83
CA TRP A 30 -0.84 12.12 16.87
C TRP A 30 -1.64 12.28 18.17
N THR A 31 -2.40 11.26 18.56
CA THR A 31 -3.24 11.31 19.77
C THR A 31 -2.41 11.38 21.05
N ALA A 32 -1.23 10.75 21.09
CA ALA A 32 -0.31 10.84 22.22
C ALA A 32 0.24 12.26 22.45
N ILE A 33 0.45 13.04 21.38
CA ILE A 33 1.00 14.39 21.47
C ILE A 33 -0.10 15.44 21.65
N THR A 34 -1.22 15.30 20.96
CA THR A 34 -2.27 16.34 20.89
C THR A 34 -3.50 16.07 21.76
N GLY A 35 -3.67 14.85 22.27
CA GLY A 35 -4.86 14.46 23.03
C GLY A 35 -6.18 14.48 22.22
N SER A 36 -6.12 14.67 20.90
CA SER A 36 -7.31 14.81 20.04
C SER A 36 -7.20 13.98 18.77
N ILE A 37 -8.35 13.60 18.21
CA ILE A 37 -8.44 12.96 16.90
C ILE A 37 -8.75 14.05 15.87
N ALA A 38 -7.80 14.33 14.98
CA ALA A 38 -7.99 15.25 13.85
C ALA A 38 -8.25 14.48 12.55
N ALA A 39 -8.76 15.17 11.51
CA ALA A 39 -9.03 14.56 10.21
C ALA A 39 -7.76 14.03 9.53
N LEU A 40 -6.64 14.75 9.63
CA LEU A 40 -5.38 14.41 8.98
C LEU A 40 -4.82 13.02 9.39
N PRO A 41 -4.62 12.69 10.69
CA PRO A 41 -4.11 11.37 11.08
C PRO A 41 -5.05 10.23 10.66
N VAL A 42 -6.37 10.44 10.67
CA VAL A 42 -7.34 9.44 10.18
C VAL A 42 -7.14 9.16 8.69
N VAL A 43 -6.92 10.20 7.88
CA VAL A 43 -6.61 10.06 6.46
C VAL A 43 -5.28 9.34 6.24
N LEU A 44 -4.27 9.55 7.09
CA LEU A 44 -3.00 8.83 6.99
C LEU A 44 -3.15 7.33 7.32
N VAL A 45 -3.98 6.98 8.31
CA VAL A 45 -4.34 5.57 8.56
C VAL A 45 -5.02 4.99 7.32
N LEU A 46 -6.01 5.70 6.76
CA LEU A 46 -6.72 5.27 5.56
C LEU A 46 -5.75 5.07 4.39
N LEU A 47 -4.79 5.98 4.19
CA LEU A 47 -3.78 5.91 3.14
C LEU A 47 -2.95 4.63 3.26
N VAL A 48 -2.42 4.33 4.44
CA VAL A 48 -1.62 3.11 4.66
C VAL A 48 -2.49 1.86 4.49
N PHE A 49 -3.74 1.90 4.94
CA PHE A 49 -4.68 0.81 4.80
C PHE A 49 -4.95 0.48 3.32
N VAL A 50 -5.26 1.47 2.48
CA VAL A 50 -5.51 1.24 1.03
C VAL A 50 -4.23 0.97 0.24
N TRP A 51 -3.09 1.47 0.70
CA TRP A 51 -1.78 1.21 0.10
C TRP A 51 -1.32 -0.23 0.33
N THR A 52 -1.63 -0.82 1.48
CA THR A 52 -1.11 -2.15 1.87
C THR A 52 -1.41 -3.25 0.83
N PRO A 53 -2.64 -3.38 0.29
CA PRO A 53 -2.92 -4.37 -0.74
C PRO A 53 -2.17 -4.10 -2.06
N ALA A 54 -2.13 -2.84 -2.52
CA ALA A 54 -1.39 -2.45 -3.72
C ALA A 54 0.12 -2.68 -3.59
N HIS A 55 0.65 -2.55 -2.38
CA HIS A 55 2.05 -2.78 -2.04
C HIS A 55 2.39 -4.28 -1.99
N PHE A 56 1.61 -5.08 -1.26
CA PHE A 56 1.99 -6.46 -0.92
C PHE A 56 1.68 -7.47 -2.04
N TRP A 57 0.60 -7.29 -2.79
CA TRP A 57 0.22 -8.24 -3.83
C TRP A 57 1.22 -8.39 -4.98
N PRO A 58 1.97 -7.37 -5.43
CA PRO A 58 3.10 -7.54 -6.33
C PRO A 58 4.16 -8.51 -5.79
N LEU A 59 4.48 -8.44 -4.49
CA LEU A 59 5.37 -9.42 -3.85
C LEU A 59 4.75 -10.81 -3.84
N ALA A 60 3.44 -10.91 -3.59
CA ALA A 60 2.72 -12.18 -3.65
C ALA A 60 2.75 -12.81 -5.05
N ILE A 61 2.73 -12.00 -6.12
CA ILE A 61 2.89 -12.48 -7.51
C ILE A 61 4.29 -13.07 -7.70
N ASN A 62 5.33 -12.33 -7.30
CA ASN A 62 6.72 -12.77 -7.45
C ASN A 62 7.02 -14.05 -6.64
N CYS A 63 6.54 -14.14 -5.40
CA CYS A 63 6.78 -15.27 -4.51
C CYS A 63 5.67 -16.35 -4.54
N ARG A 64 4.79 -16.33 -5.55
CA ARG A 64 3.61 -17.23 -5.64
C ARG A 64 3.95 -18.71 -5.52
N ARG A 65 5.10 -19.14 -6.07
CA ARG A 65 5.54 -20.56 -6.06
C ARG A 65 5.91 -21.01 -4.65
N ASP A 66 6.54 -20.14 -3.88
CA ASP A 66 6.94 -20.44 -2.50
C ASP A 66 5.72 -20.42 -1.58
N TYR A 67 4.80 -19.48 -1.78
CA TYR A 67 3.52 -19.48 -1.07
C TYR A 67 2.67 -20.72 -1.35
N ALA A 68 2.63 -21.18 -2.61
CA ALA A 68 1.93 -22.41 -2.98
C ALA A 68 2.57 -23.65 -2.32
N LYS A 69 3.90 -23.77 -2.32
CA LYS A 69 4.61 -24.87 -1.64
C LYS A 69 4.37 -24.88 -0.12
N ALA A 70 4.25 -23.70 0.49
CA ALA A 70 3.99 -23.55 1.91
C ALA A 70 2.50 -23.64 2.29
N CYS A 71 1.61 -23.92 1.32
CA CYS A 71 0.16 -23.94 1.49
C CYS A 71 -0.41 -22.64 2.09
N ILE A 72 0.15 -21.49 1.72
CA ILE A 72 -0.29 -20.16 2.19
C ILE A 72 -1.28 -19.58 1.15
N PRO A 73 -2.54 -19.32 1.52
CA PRO A 73 -3.57 -18.87 0.59
C PRO A 73 -3.45 -17.38 0.28
N MET A 74 -2.50 -17.04 -0.60
CA MET A 74 -2.37 -15.68 -1.15
C MET A 74 -3.34 -15.48 -2.33
N LEU A 75 -3.71 -14.23 -2.60
CA LEU A 75 -4.60 -13.87 -3.72
C LEU A 75 -4.16 -14.48 -5.08
N PRO A 76 -2.87 -14.45 -5.47
CA PRO A 76 -2.43 -15.09 -6.72
C PRO A 76 -2.51 -16.63 -6.69
N CYS A 77 -2.43 -17.26 -5.52
CA CYS A 77 -2.52 -18.72 -5.37
C CYS A 77 -3.97 -19.22 -5.41
N THR A 78 -4.93 -18.39 -4.97
CA THR A 78 -6.34 -18.76 -4.82
C THR A 78 -7.21 -18.30 -5.99
N HIS A 79 -6.95 -17.09 -6.51
CA HIS A 79 -7.76 -16.44 -7.55
C HIS A 79 -6.98 -16.15 -8.84
N GLY A 80 -5.70 -16.54 -8.90
CA GLY A 80 -4.84 -16.36 -10.06
C GLY A 80 -4.17 -14.99 -10.16
N ILE A 81 -3.20 -14.91 -11.06
CA ILE A 81 -2.36 -13.73 -11.27
C ILE A 81 -3.18 -12.57 -11.86
N ASP A 82 -4.07 -12.85 -12.82
CA ASP A 82 -4.87 -11.82 -13.48
C ASP A 82 -5.85 -11.11 -12.54
N ARG A 83 -6.48 -11.84 -11.60
CA ARG A 83 -7.29 -11.19 -10.58
C ARG A 83 -6.43 -10.32 -9.67
N THR A 84 -5.28 -10.83 -9.26
CA THR A 84 -4.34 -10.10 -8.39
C THR A 84 -3.86 -8.81 -9.04
N ARG A 85 -3.51 -8.83 -10.34
CA ARG A 85 -3.13 -7.63 -11.11
C ARG A 85 -4.24 -6.58 -11.16
N LYS A 86 -5.49 -7.01 -11.35
CA LYS A 86 -6.65 -6.10 -11.33
C LYS A 86 -6.82 -5.43 -9.98
N GLU A 87 -6.70 -6.20 -8.90
CA GLU A 87 -6.79 -5.65 -7.55
C GLU A 87 -5.62 -4.71 -7.24
N VAL A 88 -4.39 -5.06 -7.62
CA VAL A 88 -3.24 -4.15 -7.51
C VAL A 88 -3.51 -2.81 -8.20
N LEU A 89 -4.05 -2.82 -9.41
CA LEU A 89 -4.41 -1.60 -10.13
C LEU A 89 -5.52 -0.80 -9.41
N ASN A 90 -6.59 -1.47 -8.99
CA ASN A 90 -7.70 -0.82 -8.29
C ASN A 90 -7.24 -0.13 -7.01
N TYR A 91 -6.44 -0.83 -6.19
CA TYR A 91 -5.92 -0.27 -4.95
C TYR A 91 -4.82 0.77 -5.19
N ALA A 92 -4.03 0.67 -6.27
CA ALA A 92 -3.08 1.73 -6.65
C ALA A 92 -3.81 3.03 -7.01
N ILE A 93 -4.91 2.95 -7.78
CA ILE A 93 -5.76 4.11 -8.10
C ILE A 93 -6.39 4.68 -6.83
N LEU A 94 -6.93 3.82 -5.96
CA LEU A 94 -7.53 4.24 -4.69
C LEU A 94 -6.49 4.93 -3.79
N THR A 95 -5.28 4.37 -3.70
CA THR A 95 -4.16 4.96 -2.95
C THR A 95 -3.81 6.33 -3.50
N TRP A 96 -3.76 6.49 -4.82
CA TRP A 96 -3.48 7.78 -5.44
C TRP A 96 -4.54 8.83 -5.08
N ILE A 97 -5.82 8.48 -5.16
CA ILE A 97 -6.93 9.38 -4.77
C ILE A 97 -6.82 9.76 -3.29
N VAL A 98 -6.61 8.79 -2.40
CA VAL A 98 -6.49 9.03 -0.95
C VAL A 98 -5.24 9.87 -0.62
N SER A 99 -4.14 9.69 -1.36
CA SER A 99 -2.89 10.45 -1.16
C SER A 99 -3.05 11.95 -1.47
N MET A 100 -4.08 12.35 -2.21
CA MET A 100 -4.35 13.76 -2.48
C MET A 100 -5.11 14.46 -1.35
N ILE A 101 -5.85 13.72 -0.53
CA ILE A 101 -6.71 14.29 0.54
C ILE A 101 -5.91 15.18 1.51
N PRO A 102 -4.71 14.79 1.99
CA PRO A 102 -3.92 15.65 2.88
C PRO A 102 -3.60 17.02 2.27
N ALA A 103 -3.32 17.10 0.96
CA ALA A 103 -3.03 18.38 0.29
C ALA A 103 -4.19 19.37 0.40
N PHE A 104 -5.43 18.89 0.26
CA PHE A 104 -6.63 19.71 0.39
C PHE A 104 -6.94 20.08 1.84
N LEU A 105 -6.57 19.23 2.80
CA LEU A 105 -6.77 19.50 4.23
C LEU A 105 -5.75 20.47 4.81
N THR A 106 -4.50 20.42 4.36
CA THR A 106 -3.41 21.27 4.86
C THR A 106 -3.19 22.52 4.01
N GLY A 107 -3.70 22.56 2.78
CA GLY A 107 -3.39 23.62 1.80
C GLY A 107 -1.98 23.50 1.21
N ASP A 108 -1.27 22.41 1.49
CA ASP A 108 0.09 22.18 1.00
C ASP A 108 0.09 21.62 -0.43
N TRP A 109 0.13 22.54 -1.39
CA TRP A 109 0.20 22.20 -2.81
C TRP A 109 1.56 21.64 -3.24
N ILE A 110 2.63 21.84 -2.46
CA ILE A 110 3.94 21.21 -2.74
C ILE A 110 3.82 19.71 -2.49
N TYR A 111 3.28 19.32 -1.33
CA TYR A 111 2.92 17.93 -1.06
C TYR A 111 1.94 17.39 -2.13
N GLY A 112 0.91 18.17 -2.48
CA GLY A 112 -0.06 17.78 -3.51
C GLY A 112 0.58 17.48 -4.87
N GLY A 113 1.55 18.28 -5.32
CA GLY A 113 2.29 18.03 -6.56
C GLY A 113 3.13 16.75 -6.49
N ILE A 114 3.82 16.52 -5.37
CA ILE A 114 4.61 15.30 -5.14
C ILE A 114 3.69 14.07 -5.12
N ALA A 115 2.57 14.15 -4.39
CA ALA A 115 1.59 13.06 -4.29
C ALA A 115 0.96 12.74 -5.64
N TRP A 116 0.64 13.76 -6.43
CA TRP A 116 0.07 13.59 -7.75
C TRP A 116 1.04 12.88 -8.70
N LEU A 117 2.28 13.38 -8.83
CA LEU A 117 3.30 12.82 -9.74
C LEU A 117 3.69 11.40 -9.35
N SER A 118 3.99 11.18 -8.07
CA SER A 118 4.43 9.87 -7.59
C SER A 118 3.29 8.84 -7.60
N GLY A 119 2.05 9.26 -7.35
CA GLY A 119 0.88 8.38 -7.44
C GLY A 119 0.51 8.04 -8.89
N ALA A 120 0.60 8.99 -9.82
CA ALA A 120 0.44 8.72 -11.25
C ALA A 120 1.49 7.72 -11.76
N TRP A 121 2.74 7.85 -11.30
CA TRP A 121 3.78 6.87 -11.59
C TRP A 121 3.46 5.49 -11.00
N PHE A 122 3.00 5.41 -9.75
CA PHE A 122 2.61 4.16 -9.13
C PHE A 122 1.48 3.44 -9.88
N VAL A 123 0.46 4.17 -10.32
CA VAL A 123 -0.61 3.65 -11.18
C VAL A 123 -0.07 3.21 -12.54
N GLY A 124 0.84 3.97 -13.14
CA GLY A 124 1.55 3.59 -14.36
C GLY A 124 2.29 2.26 -14.23
N MET A 125 2.95 2.03 -13.08
CA MET A 125 3.57 0.74 -12.78
C MET A 125 2.54 -0.38 -12.67
N ALA A 126 1.41 -0.15 -12.01
CA ALA A 126 0.33 -1.15 -11.91
C ALA A 126 -0.26 -1.51 -13.27
N LEU A 127 -0.45 -0.51 -14.15
CA LEU A 127 -0.91 -0.72 -15.53
C LEU A 127 0.09 -1.55 -16.34
N ARG A 128 1.38 -1.24 -16.23
CA ARG A 128 2.44 -2.00 -16.90
C ARG A 128 2.53 -3.44 -16.38
N LEU A 129 2.41 -3.65 -15.07
CA LEU A 129 2.37 -4.99 -14.47
C LEU A 129 1.20 -5.83 -15.00
N LYS A 130 0.05 -5.19 -15.25
CA LYS A 130 -1.13 -5.83 -15.85
C LYS A 130 -0.94 -6.18 -17.32
N ALA A 131 -0.16 -5.40 -18.06
CA ALA A 131 0.08 -5.61 -19.49
C ALA A 131 1.20 -6.61 -19.81
N LEU A 132 2.10 -6.89 -18.86
CA LEU A 132 3.22 -7.82 -19.06
C LEU A 132 2.73 -9.28 -19.21
N PRO A 133 3.30 -10.06 -20.15
CA PRO A 133 3.04 -11.49 -20.22
C PRO A 133 3.55 -12.19 -18.96
N GLU A 134 2.91 -13.31 -18.60
CA GLU A 134 3.37 -14.12 -17.46
C GLU A 134 4.75 -14.71 -17.75
N GLY A 135 5.72 -14.43 -16.89
CA GLY A 135 7.10 -14.85 -17.08
C GLY A 135 8.05 -14.23 -16.06
N GLN A 136 9.35 -14.46 -16.25
CA GLN A 136 10.37 -13.93 -15.34
C GLN A 136 10.41 -12.39 -15.34
N GLU A 137 10.15 -11.75 -16.47
CA GLU A 137 10.11 -10.29 -16.56
C GLU A 137 9.00 -9.68 -15.69
N MET A 138 7.81 -10.30 -15.69
CA MET A 138 6.72 -9.89 -14.81
C MET A 138 7.11 -10.04 -13.33
N ASP A 139 7.76 -11.14 -12.96
CA ASP A 139 8.18 -11.41 -11.58
C ASP A 139 9.18 -10.36 -11.08
N GLN A 140 10.19 -10.05 -11.89
CA GLN A 140 11.16 -8.99 -11.60
C GLN A 140 10.51 -7.60 -11.52
N TYR A 141 9.53 -7.33 -12.40
CA TYR A 141 8.80 -6.08 -12.41
C TYR A 141 7.90 -5.93 -11.17
N ALA A 142 7.22 -6.99 -10.75
CA ALA A 142 6.39 -7.02 -9.55
C ALA A 142 7.23 -6.77 -8.28
N ARG A 143 8.44 -7.35 -8.22
CA ARG A 143 9.42 -7.06 -7.15
C ARG A 143 9.88 -5.60 -7.15
N SER A 144 10.13 -5.03 -8.33
CA SER A 144 10.51 -3.62 -8.47
C SER A 144 9.37 -2.69 -8.04
N MET A 145 8.13 -3.02 -8.39
CA MET A 145 6.93 -2.28 -7.95
C MET A 145 6.78 -2.31 -6.42
N PHE A 146 6.99 -3.48 -5.80
CA PHE A 146 7.01 -3.60 -4.34
C PHE A 146 8.07 -2.67 -3.71
N ALA A 147 9.30 -2.68 -4.20
CA ALA A 147 10.36 -1.80 -3.70
C ALA A 147 10.02 -0.31 -3.87
N TYR A 148 9.52 0.08 -5.05
CA TYR A 148 9.11 1.44 -5.32
C TYR A 148 8.01 1.93 -4.38
N SER A 149 7.01 1.09 -4.08
CA SER A 149 5.88 1.48 -3.25
C SER A 149 6.25 1.83 -1.79
N ILE A 150 7.36 1.29 -1.26
CA ILE A 150 7.92 1.71 0.04
C ILE A 150 8.49 3.12 -0.08
N SER A 151 9.31 3.38 -1.10
CA SER A 151 9.86 4.71 -1.39
C SER A 151 8.78 5.74 -1.65
N TYR A 152 7.68 5.34 -2.31
CA TYR A 152 6.50 6.18 -2.52
C TYR A 152 5.91 6.66 -1.18
N LEU A 153 5.63 5.73 -0.26
CA LEU A 153 5.05 6.08 1.03
C LEU A 153 6.02 6.93 1.87
N PHE A 154 7.32 6.57 1.87
CA PHE A 154 8.36 7.34 2.54
C PHE A 154 8.45 8.79 2.02
N LEU A 155 8.39 8.96 0.69
CA LEU A 155 8.39 10.27 0.04
C LEU A 155 7.18 11.10 0.46
N LEU A 156 5.98 10.51 0.48
CA LEU A 156 4.76 11.20 0.92
C LEU A 156 4.86 11.68 2.36
N TYR A 157 5.26 10.81 3.29
CA TYR A 157 5.39 11.20 4.70
C TYR A 157 6.46 12.27 4.91
N THR A 158 7.60 12.14 4.24
CA THR A 158 8.68 13.14 4.30
C THR A 158 8.20 14.49 3.76
N ALA A 159 7.53 14.50 2.61
CA ALA A 159 6.96 15.71 2.02
C ALA A 159 5.93 16.37 2.94
N LEU A 160 5.05 15.59 3.57
CA LEU A 160 4.05 16.10 4.51
C LEU A 160 4.68 16.74 5.76
N ILE A 161 5.74 16.12 6.30
CA ILE A 161 6.48 16.66 7.45
C ILE A 161 7.19 17.96 7.07
N LEU A 162 7.88 18.00 5.92
CA LEU A 162 8.54 19.20 5.41
C LEU A 162 7.54 20.32 5.15
N GLY A 163 6.41 19.99 4.52
CA GLY A 163 5.30 20.92 4.29
C GLY A 163 4.79 21.56 5.56
N LYS A 164 4.53 20.75 6.60
CA LYS A 164 4.10 21.23 7.91
C LYS A 164 5.15 22.12 8.59
N LEU A 165 6.44 21.82 8.43
CA LEU A 165 7.53 22.65 8.97
C LEU A 165 7.68 23.99 8.24
N LEU A 166 7.39 24.03 6.94
CA LEU A 166 7.53 25.23 6.11
C LEU A 166 6.31 26.14 6.17
N LEU A 167 5.10 25.57 6.29
CA LEU A 167 3.83 26.30 6.25
C LEU A 167 3.32 26.74 7.63
N GLY A 168 3.93 26.27 8.73
CA GLY A 168 3.79 26.79 10.10
C GLY A 168 2.37 27.08 10.56
#